data_AF-A0A3M1MVN1-F1
#
_entry.id   AF-A0A3M1MVN1-F1
#
_cell.length_a   1.000
_cell.length_b   1.000
_cell.length_c   1.000
_cell.angle_alpha   90.00
_cell.angle_beta   90.00
_cell.angle_gamma   90.00
#
_symmetry.space_group_name_H-M   'P 1'
#
loop_
_entity.id
_entity.type
_entity.pdbx_description
1 polymer ?
#
loop_
_entity_poly.entity_id
_entity_poly.type
_entity_poly.pdbx_seq_one_letter_code
_entity_poly.pdbx_strand_id
1 'polypeptide(L)'
;MTFSIVAHDPEAQAWGIAVASKFPAVGAVVPWAQAGAGAVATQSYANTSFGPRGLEMLASGLSAEETLERLLADDPEREKR
;
A
#
# COMPACT_ATOMS: atom_id res chain seq x y z
N MET A 1 7.31 3.93 -15.60
CA MET A 1 8.20 3.93 -14.42
C MET A 1 7.49 4.67 -13.32
N THR A 2 7.39 4.01 -12.17
CA THR A 2 6.77 4.53 -10.95
C THR A 2 7.72 4.19 -9.82
N PHE A 3 7.90 5.12 -8.89
CA PHE A 3 8.63 4.91 -7.65
C PHE A 3 7.80 5.46 -6.50
N SER A 4 7.78 4.72 -5.40
CA SER A 4 7.05 5.07 -4.19
C SER A 4 7.86 4.76 -2.94
N ILE A 5 7.62 5.51 -1.88
CA ILE A 5 8.21 5.29 -0.56
C ILE A 5 7.12 5.41 0.51
N VAL A 6 7.17 4.48 1.48
CA VAL A 6 6.35 4.50 2.69
C VAL A 6 7.26 4.84 3.87
N ALA A 7 6.79 5.70 4.76
CA ALA A 7 7.51 6.05 5.98
C ALA A 7 6.55 6.14 7.18
N HIS A 8 7.10 5.89 8.37
CA HIS A 8 6.43 6.08 9.65
C HIS A 8 7.25 7.03 10.51
N ASP A 9 6.60 8.06 11.04
CA ASP A 9 7.14 8.93 12.06
C ASP A 9 6.61 8.48 13.43
N PRO A 10 7.44 7.91 14.31
CA PRO A 10 7.01 7.43 15.62
C PRO A 10 6.71 8.57 16.62
N GLU A 11 7.30 9.76 16.44
CA GLU A 11 7.03 10.91 17.31
C GLU A 11 5.67 11.51 16.99
N ALA A 12 5.36 11.67 15.70
CA ALA A 12 4.06 12.17 15.23
C ALA A 12 2.97 11.08 15.16
N GLN A 13 3.34 9.81 15.32
CA GLN A 13 2.48 8.64 15.10
C GLN A 13 1.78 8.67 13.72
N ALA A 14 2.52 9.07 12.69
CA ALA A 14 1.99 9.36 11.37
C ALA A 14 2.59 8.47 10.29
N TRP A 15 1.74 8.04 9.36
CA TRP A 15 2.14 7.30 8.17
C TRP A 15 2.14 8.23 6.96
N GLY A 16 3.20 8.16 6.16
CA GLY A 16 3.36 8.94 4.95
C GLY A 16 3.68 8.07 3.75
N ILE A 17 3.16 8.46 2.59
CA ILE A 17 3.46 7.83 1.30
C ILE A 17 3.75 8.92 0.28
N ALA A 18 4.88 8.81 -0.41
CA ALA A 18 5.17 9.62 -1.59
C ALA A 18 5.28 8.72 -2.81
N VAL A 19 4.77 9.19 -3.94
CA VAL A 19 4.81 8.47 -5.22
C VAL A 19 5.09 9.46 -6.34
N ALA A 20 5.90 9.04 -7.31
CA ALA A 20 6.07 9.74 -8.56
C ALA A 20 6.04 8.76 -9.74
N SER A 21 5.35 9.17 -10.79
CA SER A 21 5.09 8.35 -11.97
C SER A 21 4.87 9.23 -13.19
N LYS A 22 5.09 8.65 -14.38
CA LYS A 22 4.58 9.22 -15.63
C LYS A 22 3.06 9.07 -15.76
N PHE A 23 2.42 8.24 -14.94
CA PHE A 23 0.98 8.02 -14.95
C PHE A 23 0.24 9.23 -14.35
N PRO A 24 -0.72 9.84 -15.07
CA PRO A 24 -1.49 10.96 -14.57
C PRO A 24 -2.25 10.60 -13.28
N ALA A 25 -2.31 11.53 -12.33
CA ALA A 25 -3.08 11.37 -11.10
C ALA A 25 -2.72 10.12 -10.26
N VAL A 26 -1.44 9.69 -10.29
CA VAL A 26 -0.96 8.52 -9.53
C VAL A 26 -1.28 8.55 -8.03
N GLY A 27 -1.41 9.75 -7.45
CA GLY A 27 -1.80 9.94 -6.05
C GLY A 27 -3.20 9.44 -5.69
N ALA A 28 -4.08 9.20 -6.67
CA ALA A 28 -5.40 8.59 -6.43
C ALA A 28 -5.39 7.05 -6.47
N VAL A 29 -4.26 6.45 -6.87
CA VAL A 29 -4.16 5.00 -7.13
C VAL A 29 -3.20 4.32 -6.16
N VAL A 30 -2.01 4.88 -6.01
CA VAL A 30 -0.91 4.20 -5.30
C VAL A 30 -0.97 4.35 -3.78
N PRO A 31 -1.11 5.57 -3.21
CA PRO A 31 -0.96 5.74 -1.77
C PRO A 31 -2.27 5.49 -1.00
N TRP A 32 -2.21 4.57 -0.03
CA TRP A 32 -3.28 4.29 0.92
C TRP A 32 -2.71 4.32 2.34
N ALA A 33 -3.15 5.23 3.19
CA ALA A 33 -2.69 5.31 4.58
C ALA A 33 -3.87 5.47 5.54
N GLN A 34 -3.76 4.86 6.72
CA GLN A 34 -4.75 4.96 7.78
C GLN A 34 -4.05 5.12 9.13
N ALA A 35 -4.46 6.15 9.88
CA ALA A 35 -3.95 6.41 11.22
C ALA A 35 -4.19 5.21 12.14
N GLY A 36 -3.17 4.86 12.94
CA GLY A 36 -3.22 3.73 13.86
C GLY A 36 -3.19 2.34 13.19
N ALA A 37 -3.17 2.25 11.86
CA ALA A 37 -3.12 0.97 11.15
C ALA A 37 -1.83 0.81 10.33
N GLY A 38 -1.57 1.71 9.38
CA GLY A 38 -0.42 1.57 8.49
C GLY A 38 -0.55 2.29 7.15
N ALA A 39 0.26 1.85 6.19
CA ALA A 39 0.33 2.37 4.84
C ALA A 39 0.60 1.26 3.81
N VAL A 40 -0.04 1.37 2.64
CA VAL A 40 0.07 0.44 1.52
C VAL A 40 0.31 1.24 0.24
N ALA A 41 1.31 0.81 -0.54
CA ALA A 41 1.61 1.36 -1.87
C ALA A 41 1.44 0.27 -2.94
N THR A 42 0.24 0.17 -3.52
CA THR A 42 -0.01 -0.74 -4.67
C THR A 42 0.30 -0.03 -5.98
N GLN A 43 1.19 -0.57 -6.81
CA GLN A 43 1.71 0.12 -8.00
C GLN A 43 1.79 -0.81 -9.22
N SER A 44 2.60 -0.46 -10.23
CA SER A 44 2.67 -1.18 -11.51
C SER A 44 1.29 -1.36 -12.17
N TYR A 45 0.82 -2.59 -12.34
CA TYR A 45 -0.57 -2.91 -12.70
C TYR A 45 -1.42 -2.91 -11.43
N ALA A 46 -1.58 -1.71 -10.87
CA ALA A 46 -2.13 -1.52 -9.53
C ALA A 46 -3.50 -2.17 -9.37
N ASN A 47 -3.62 -2.96 -8.30
CA ASN A 47 -4.90 -3.50 -7.85
C ASN A 47 -5.37 -2.62 -6.69
N THR A 48 -6.23 -1.64 -6.97
CA THR A 48 -6.68 -0.66 -5.96
C THR A 48 -7.42 -1.30 -4.78
N SER A 49 -7.92 -2.54 -4.93
CA SER A 49 -8.49 -3.29 -3.80
C SER A 49 -7.46 -3.61 -2.71
N PHE A 50 -6.16 -3.68 -3.04
CA PHE A 50 -5.10 -3.96 -2.06
C PHE A 50 -4.95 -2.84 -1.03
N GLY A 51 -5.27 -1.60 -1.38
CA GLY A 51 -5.20 -0.47 -0.46
C GLY A 51 -6.12 -0.67 0.75
N PRO A 52 -7.46 -0.66 0.56
CA PRO A 52 -8.40 -0.85 1.66
C PRO A 52 -8.24 -2.21 2.37
N ARG A 53 -8.08 -3.31 1.62
CA ARG A 53 -7.93 -4.66 2.21
C ARG A 53 -6.64 -4.79 3.02
N GLY A 54 -5.54 -4.23 2.53
CA GLY A 54 -4.27 -4.24 3.25
C GLY A 54 -4.34 -3.41 4.53
N LEU A 55 -4.96 -2.22 4.47
CA LEU A 55 -5.16 -1.40 5.66
C LEU A 55 -6.07 -2.07 6.71
N GLU A 56 -7.10 -2.79 6.28
CA GLU A 56 -7.96 -3.59 7.18
C GLU A 56 -7.16 -4.70 7.87
N MET A 57 -6.32 -5.43 7.13
CA MET A 57 -5.46 -6.47 7.70
C MET A 57 -4.45 -5.90 8.69
N LEU A 58 -3.78 -4.80 8.34
CA LEU A 58 -2.86 -4.10 9.23
C LEU A 58 -3.57 -3.62 10.50
N ALA A 59 -4.77 -3.05 10.37
CA ALA A 59 -5.58 -2.62 11.51
C ALA A 59 -5.99 -3.77 12.44
N SER A 60 -6.11 -4.99 11.91
CA SER A 60 -6.40 -6.20 12.69
C SER A 60 -5.16 -6.80 13.39
N GLY A 61 -3.99 -6.19 13.21
CA GLY A 61 -2.74 -6.56 13.87
C GLY A 61 -1.85 -7.51 13.07
N LEU A 62 -2.15 -7.78 11.80
CA LEU A 62 -1.22 -8.51 10.92
C LEU A 62 0.01 -7.66 10.64
N SER A 63 1.15 -8.32 10.49
CA SER A 63 2.37 -7.66 10.00
C SER A 63 2.23 -7.25 8.52
N ALA A 64 3.13 -6.37 8.07
CA ALA A 64 3.20 -5.98 6.67
C ALA A 64 3.51 -7.17 5.74
N GLU A 65 4.34 -8.10 6.21
CA GLU A 65 4.73 -9.29 5.46
C GLU A 65 3.53 -10.26 5.30
N GLU A 66 2.85 -10.59 6.40
CA GLU A 66 1.64 -11.44 6.36
C GLU A 66 0.53 -10.80 5.52
N THR A 67 0.37 -9.48 5.60
CA THR A 67 -0.60 -8.74 4.80
C THR A 67 -0.27 -8.85 3.31
N LEU A 68 1.01 -8.67 2.94
CA LEU A 68 1.46 -8.78 1.56
C LEU A 68 1.23 -10.21 1.01
N GLU A 69 1.63 -11.22 1.77
CA GLU A 69 1.45 -12.63 1.39
C GLU A 69 -0.03 -12.95 1.12
N ARG A 70 -0.94 -12.53 2.02
CA ARG A 70 -2.38 -12.76 1.87
C ARG A 70 -2.98 -12.02 0.69
N LEU A 71 -2.56 -10.78 0.43
CA LEU A 71 -3.03 -10.02 -0.72
C LEU A 71 -2.61 -10.69 -2.05
N LEU A 72 -1.40 -11.23 -2.12
CA LEU A 72 -0.86 -11.85 -3.34
C LEU A 72 -1.31 -13.31 -3.53
N ALA A 73 -1.67 -14.03 -2.45
CA ALA A 73 -2.07 -15.44 -2.52
C ALA A 73 -3.24 -15.67 -3.50
N ASP A 74 -4.22 -14.77 -3.50
CA ASP A 74 -5.43 -14.85 -4.32
C ASP A 74 -5.35 -14.00 -5.60
N ASP A 75 -4.20 -13.40 -5.91
CA ASP A 75 -4.02 -12.57 -7.10
C ASP A 75 -3.33 -13.34 -8.24
N PRO A 76 -4.07 -13.77 -9.27
CA PRO A 76 -3.51 -14.52 -10.39
C PRO A 76 -2.51 -13.71 -11.22
N GLU A 77 -2.47 -12.39 -11.08
CA GLU A 77 -1.48 -11.53 -11.75
C GLU A 77 -0.51 -10.86 -10.77
N ARG A 78 -0.25 -11.48 -9.61
CA ARG A 78 0.73 -10.98 -8.61
C ARG A 78 2.08 -10.58 -9.22
N GLU A 79 2.55 -11.28 -10.25
CA GLU A 79 3.82 -11.02 -10.94
C GLU A 79 3.80 -9.72 -11.79
N LYS A 80 2.63 -9.10 -11.97
CA LYS A 80 2.46 -7.82 -12.68
C LYS A 80 2.28 -6.63 -11.73
N ARG A 81 2.10 -6.88 -10.43
CA ARG A 81 1.82 -5.83 -9.41
C ARG A 81 3.04 -4.99 -9.09
#